data_AF-A0A7C1JUW9-F1
#
_entry.id   AF-A0A7C1JUW9-F1
#
_cell.length_a   1.000
_cell.length_b   1.000
_cell.length_c   1.000
_cell.angle_alpha   90.00
_cell.angle_beta   90.00
_cell.angle_gamma   90.00
#
_symmetry.space_group_name_H-M   'P 1'
#
loop_
_entity.id
_entity.type
_entity.pdbx_description
1 polymer ?
#
loop_
_entity_poly.entity_id
_entity_poly.type
_entity_poly.pdbx_seq_one_letter_code
_entity_poly.pdbx_strand_id
1 'polypeptide(L)'
;MTGKGIGKAIAGALREARLTAEDVGHVNAHGLSTLHDDRIEAQAIRQVLGDVPVTALKSFFGNLGAGTGAVEIIASILAIQTGTLAATVNYEFPDPQCPVNVVHGRPIQLDNRIALKLNHAPLGQSVAMLLGPP
;
A
#
# COMPACT_ATOMS: atom_id res chain seq x y z
N MET A 1 0.93 -8.45 -16.23
CA MET A 1 1.62 -7.13 -16.14
C MET A 1 3.00 -7.34 -15.49
N THR A 2 4.00 -6.46 -15.65
CA THR A 2 5.38 -6.73 -15.17
C THR A 2 5.84 -5.93 -13.93
N GLY A 3 4.94 -5.36 -13.12
CA GLY A 3 5.27 -4.60 -11.89
C GLY A 3 6.06 -3.28 -12.06
N LYS A 4 6.74 -3.09 -13.20
CA LYS A 4 7.56 -1.92 -13.53
C LYS A 4 6.80 -0.61 -13.41
N GLY A 5 5.52 -0.57 -13.77
CA GLY A 5 4.66 0.62 -13.63
C GLY A 5 4.49 1.03 -12.18
N ILE A 6 4.22 0.05 -11.30
CA ILE A 6 4.07 0.24 -9.86
C ILE A 6 5.37 0.78 -9.27
N GLY A 7 6.50 0.12 -9.53
CA GLY A 7 7.80 0.57 -9.00
C GLY A 7 8.18 1.98 -9.48
N LYS A 8 7.90 2.33 -10.75
CA LYS A 8 8.12 3.68 -11.29
C LYS A 8 7.22 4.72 -10.63
N ALA A 9 5.96 4.39 -10.35
CA ALA A 9 5.03 5.28 -9.68
C ALA A 9 5.51 5.59 -8.25
N ILE A 10 5.89 4.55 -7.48
CA ILE A 10 6.45 4.68 -6.13
C ILE A 10 7.71 5.56 -6.15
N ALA A 11 8.69 5.22 -6.99
CA ALA A 11 9.93 5.99 -7.10
C ALA A 11 9.71 7.43 -7.59
N GLY A 12 8.67 7.65 -8.42
CA GLY A 12 8.25 8.98 -8.86
C GLY A 12 7.74 9.84 -7.72
N ALA A 13 6.81 9.30 -6.92
CA ALA A 13 6.24 9.98 -5.77
C ALA A 13 7.31 10.34 -4.72
N LEU A 14 8.20 9.39 -4.39
CA LEU A 14 9.33 9.62 -3.48
C LEU A 14 10.21 10.78 -3.96
N ARG A 15 10.60 10.76 -5.25
CA ARG A 15 11.44 11.81 -5.84
C ARG A 15 10.77 13.18 -5.80
N GLU A 16 9.47 13.25 -6.12
CA GLU A 16 8.70 14.50 -6.10
C GLU A 16 8.59 15.07 -4.68
N ALA A 17 8.34 14.22 -3.69
CA ALA A 17 8.29 14.59 -2.28
C ALA A 17 9.67 14.82 -1.63
N ARG A 18 10.77 14.52 -2.34
CA ARG A 18 12.15 14.53 -1.82
C ARG A 18 12.33 13.61 -0.60
N LEU A 19 11.67 12.45 -0.63
CA LEU A 19 11.73 11.43 0.42
C LEU A 19 12.46 10.19 -0.08
N THR A 20 12.97 9.41 0.86
CA THR A 20 13.60 8.11 0.68
C THR A 20 12.64 6.98 1.07
N ALA A 21 13.01 5.74 0.81
CA ALA A 21 12.19 4.58 1.16
C ALA A 21 11.98 4.49 2.68
N GLU A 22 13.01 4.85 3.44
CA GLU A 22 13.07 4.84 4.90
C GLU A 22 12.13 5.87 5.54
N ASP A 23 11.78 6.92 4.79
CA ASP A 23 10.81 7.93 5.22
C ASP A 23 9.36 7.45 5.09
N VAL A 24 9.08 6.29 4.48
CA VAL A 24 7.70 5.77 4.37
C VAL A 24 7.37 4.91 5.59
N GLY A 25 6.39 5.35 6.37
CA GLY A 25 5.94 4.62 7.56
C GLY A 25 5.05 3.42 7.26
N HIS A 26 4.22 3.49 6.21
CA HIS A 26 3.44 2.34 5.74
C HIS A 26 2.96 2.50 4.29
N VAL A 27 2.53 1.38 3.71
CA VAL A 27 1.87 1.32 2.41
C VAL A 27 0.42 0.88 2.58
N ASN A 28 -0.51 1.64 2.00
CA ASN A 28 -1.85 1.19 1.72
C ASN A 28 -1.90 0.68 0.27
N ALA A 29 -1.76 -0.63 0.13
CA ALA A 29 -1.64 -1.31 -1.17
C ALA A 29 -2.93 -1.22 -1.99
N HIS A 30 -2.85 -1.55 -3.29
CA HIS A 30 -4.03 -1.78 -4.10
C HIS A 30 -4.76 -3.05 -3.66
N GLY A 31 -4.03 -4.16 -3.44
CA GLY A 31 -4.54 -5.40 -2.84
C GLY A 31 -5.87 -5.86 -3.44
N LEU A 32 -5.85 -6.23 -4.72
CA LEU A 32 -7.06 -6.57 -5.47
C LEU A 32 -7.64 -7.93 -5.05
N SER A 33 -6.87 -8.75 -4.34
CA SER A 33 -7.22 -10.13 -3.98
C SER A 33 -7.19 -11.08 -5.19
N THR A 34 -6.36 -10.77 -6.19
CA THR A 34 -6.07 -11.67 -7.30
C THR A 34 -4.62 -12.16 -7.18
N LEU A 35 -4.41 -13.46 -7.43
CA LEU A 35 -3.08 -14.07 -7.30
C LEU A 35 -2.01 -13.36 -8.13
N HIS A 36 -2.33 -12.99 -9.37
CA HIS A 36 -1.35 -12.37 -10.26
C HIS A 36 -1.01 -10.94 -9.85
N ASP A 37 -2.02 -10.11 -9.60
CA ASP A 37 -1.81 -8.69 -9.31
C ASP A 37 -1.16 -8.49 -7.94
N ASP A 38 -1.62 -9.18 -6.90
CA ASP A 38 -1.09 -9.02 -5.55
C ASP A 38 0.39 -9.45 -5.46
N ARG A 39 0.79 -10.51 -6.18
CA ARG A 39 2.20 -10.93 -6.27
C ARG A 39 3.06 -9.87 -6.93
N ILE A 40 2.58 -9.31 -8.05
CA ILE A 40 3.30 -8.27 -8.79
C ILE A 40 3.43 -7.00 -7.95
N GLU A 41 2.36 -6.59 -7.29
CA GLU A 41 2.33 -5.43 -6.42
C GLU A 41 3.29 -5.63 -5.24
N ALA A 42 3.21 -6.75 -4.54
CA ALA A 42 4.06 -7.07 -3.41
C ALA A 42 5.54 -7.07 -3.78
N GLN A 43 5.91 -7.69 -4.91
CA GLN A 43 7.29 -7.70 -5.39
C GLN A 43 7.78 -6.28 -5.71
N ALA A 44 6.95 -5.45 -6.34
CA ALA A 44 7.32 -4.07 -6.66
C ALA A 44 7.47 -3.19 -5.41
N ILE A 45 6.57 -3.35 -4.41
CA ILE A 45 6.68 -2.68 -3.11
C ILE A 45 7.98 -3.11 -2.43
N ARG A 46 8.21 -4.42 -2.29
CA ARG A 46 9.42 -4.97 -1.63
C ARG A 46 10.71 -4.47 -2.29
N GLN A 47 10.72 -4.42 -3.62
CA GLN A 47 11.90 -3.98 -4.37
C GLN A 47 12.24 -2.50 -4.13
N VAL A 48 11.23 -1.63 -3.97
CA VAL A 48 11.46 -0.17 -3.87
C VAL A 48 11.52 0.30 -2.42
N LEU A 49 10.72 -0.28 -1.53
CA LEU A 49 10.50 0.20 -0.16
C LEU A 49 11.05 -0.75 0.91
N GLY A 50 11.57 -1.92 0.55
CA GLY A 50 12.05 -2.89 1.53
C GLY A 50 10.93 -3.51 2.36
N ASP A 51 11.13 -3.60 3.68
CA ASP A 51 10.26 -4.32 4.63
C ASP A 51 9.21 -3.41 5.32
N VAL A 52 8.74 -2.39 4.59
CA VAL A 52 7.74 -1.43 5.07
C VAL A 52 6.41 -2.12 5.42
N PRO A 53 5.71 -1.74 6.51
CA PRO A 53 4.38 -2.26 6.82
C PRO A 53 3.37 -2.01 5.69
N VAL A 54 2.56 -3.02 5.35
CA VAL A 54 1.58 -2.96 4.26
C VAL A 54 0.19 -3.35 4.77
N THR A 55 -0.82 -2.56 4.43
CA THR A 55 -2.24 -2.91 4.64
C THR A 55 -3.00 -2.92 3.31
N ALA A 56 -3.99 -3.79 3.18
CA ALA A 56 -4.91 -3.83 2.04
C ALA A 56 -6.35 -3.66 2.52
N LEU A 57 -6.88 -2.43 2.45
CA LEU A 57 -8.17 -2.09 3.03
C LEU A 57 -9.38 -2.67 2.30
N LYS A 58 -9.22 -3.11 1.05
CA LYS A 58 -10.25 -3.89 0.33
C LYS A 58 -10.64 -5.17 1.07
N SER A 59 -9.81 -5.66 1.98
CA SER A 59 -10.17 -6.77 2.88
C SER A 59 -11.40 -6.46 3.76
N PHE A 60 -11.70 -5.19 4.05
CA PHE A 60 -12.86 -4.79 4.85
C PHE A 60 -14.13 -4.55 4.03
N PHE A 61 -14.00 -3.87 2.88
CA PHE A 61 -15.16 -3.34 2.15
C PHE A 61 -15.19 -3.75 0.67
N GLY A 62 -14.25 -4.58 0.22
CA GLY A 62 -14.13 -5.01 -1.17
C GLY A 62 -13.63 -3.92 -2.12
N ASN A 63 -13.74 -4.20 -3.42
CA ASN A 63 -13.38 -3.25 -4.46
C ASN A 63 -14.62 -2.41 -4.86
N LEU A 64 -14.59 -1.11 -4.56
CA LEU A 64 -15.64 -0.14 -4.85
C LEU A 64 -15.50 0.50 -6.24
N GLY A 65 -14.73 -0.12 -7.15
CA GLY A 65 -14.44 0.40 -8.47
C GLY A 65 -13.71 1.74 -8.40
N ALA A 66 -14.16 2.71 -9.21
CA ALA A 66 -13.56 4.05 -9.28
C ALA A 66 -13.61 4.82 -7.94
N GLY A 67 -14.53 4.48 -7.03
CA GLY A 67 -14.62 5.10 -5.72
C GLY A 67 -13.59 4.61 -4.71
N THR A 68 -12.92 3.48 -4.98
CA THR A 68 -12.03 2.82 -3.99
C THR A 68 -10.89 3.71 -3.55
N GLY A 69 -10.25 4.41 -4.49
CA GLY A 69 -9.10 5.28 -4.16
C GLY A 69 -9.47 6.35 -3.14
N ALA A 70 -10.63 6.99 -3.28
CA ALA A 70 -11.09 8.02 -2.34
C ALA A 70 -11.31 7.46 -0.93
N VAL A 71 -11.98 6.31 -0.81
CA VAL A 71 -12.23 5.66 0.49
C VAL A 71 -10.93 5.23 1.16
N GLU A 72 -10.00 4.65 0.39
CA GLU A 72 -8.70 4.22 0.90
C GLU A 72 -7.82 5.41 1.33
N ILE A 73 -7.92 6.55 0.65
CA ILE A 73 -7.21 7.79 1.03
C ILE A 73 -7.76 8.33 2.36
N ILE A 74 -9.09 8.39 2.52
CA ILE A 74 -9.72 8.80 3.79
C ILE A 74 -9.23 7.93 4.95
N ALA A 75 -9.22 6.62 4.76
CA ALA A 75 -8.72 5.69 5.77
C ALA A 75 -7.21 5.86 6.06
N SER A 76 -6.40 6.18 5.04
CA SER A 76 -4.97 6.47 5.23
C SER A 76 -4.76 7.75 6.02
N ILE A 77 -5.55 8.80 5.76
CA ILE A 77 -5.52 10.05 6.53
C ILE A 77 -5.90 9.77 7.99
N LEU A 78 -6.94 8.96 8.24
CA LEU A 78 -7.32 8.56 9.59
C LEU A 78 -6.20 7.78 10.29
N ALA A 79 -5.50 6.88 9.58
CA ALA A 79 -4.36 6.16 10.15
C ALA A 79 -3.22 7.11 10.55
N ILE A 80 -2.92 8.11 9.71
CA ILE A 80 -1.93 9.17 10.00
C ILE A 80 -2.35 10.01 11.22
N GLN A 81 -3.60 10.43 11.28
CA GLN A 81 -4.14 11.25 12.38
C GLN A 81 -4.12 10.51 13.71
N THR A 82 -4.59 9.27 13.71
CA THR A 82 -4.70 8.43 14.91
C THR A 82 -3.39 7.73 15.28
N GLY A 83 -2.41 7.69 14.37
CA GLY A 83 -1.18 6.93 14.54
C GLY A 83 -1.40 5.41 14.53
N THR A 84 -2.55 4.92 14.07
CA THR A 84 -2.91 3.50 14.10
C THR A 84 -3.16 2.97 12.69
N LEU A 85 -2.45 1.91 12.30
CA LEU A 85 -2.64 1.24 11.02
C LEU A 85 -3.51 0.00 11.17
N ALA A 86 -4.58 -0.06 10.39
CA ALA A 86 -5.48 -1.21 10.37
C ALA A 86 -4.79 -2.47 9.82
N ALA A 87 -5.11 -3.61 10.41
CA ALA A 87 -4.69 -4.91 9.91
C ALA A 87 -5.52 -5.33 8.69
N THR A 88 -4.87 -5.94 7.71
CA THR A 88 -5.52 -6.71 6.64
C THR A 88 -6.27 -7.89 7.27
N VAL A 89 -7.58 -7.95 7.06
CA VAL A 89 -8.41 -9.06 7.55
C VAL A 89 -8.40 -10.23 6.55
N ASN A 90 -8.78 -11.42 7.01
CA ASN A 90 -8.77 -12.67 6.23
C ASN A 90 -7.37 -13.12 5.76
N TYR A 91 -6.32 -12.65 6.43
CA TYR A 91 -4.94 -13.07 6.16
C TYR A 91 -4.60 -14.33 6.96
N GLU A 92 -4.88 -15.51 6.39
CA GLU A 92 -4.70 -16.81 7.06
C GLU A 92 -3.45 -17.57 6.59
N PHE A 93 -3.22 -17.61 5.28
CA PHE A 93 -2.13 -18.39 4.66
C PHE A 93 -1.21 -17.44 3.86
N PRO A 94 -0.08 -17.00 4.43
CA PRO A 94 0.88 -16.15 3.74
C PRO A 94 1.36 -16.77 2.42
N ASP A 95 1.25 -16.03 1.32
CA ASP A 95 1.81 -16.44 0.03
C ASP A 95 3.30 -16.05 -0.04
N PRO A 96 4.25 -17.01 -0.17
CA PRO A 96 5.67 -16.70 -0.29
C PRO A 96 6.01 -15.87 -1.54
N GLN A 97 5.13 -15.81 -2.53
CA GLN A 97 5.30 -14.97 -3.73
C GLN A 97 4.85 -13.52 -3.51
N CYS A 98 4.33 -13.18 -2.33
CA CYS A 98 3.97 -11.83 -1.90
C CYS A 98 4.89 -11.36 -0.76
N PRO A 99 6.17 -10.98 -1.04
CA PRO A 99 7.22 -10.79 -0.03
C PRO A 99 7.15 -9.42 0.69
N VAL A 100 5.96 -9.01 1.12
CA VAL A 100 5.72 -7.75 1.85
C VAL A 100 5.32 -8.02 3.30
N ASN A 101 5.68 -7.08 4.18
CA ASN A 101 5.30 -7.10 5.59
C ASN A 101 3.83 -6.73 5.74
N VAL A 102 2.92 -7.68 5.52
CA VAL A 102 1.48 -7.46 5.67
C VAL A 102 1.17 -7.28 7.15
N VAL A 103 0.51 -6.18 7.50
CA VAL A 103 -0.07 -5.99 8.83
C VAL A 103 -1.30 -6.87 8.95
N HIS A 104 -1.30 -7.81 9.90
CA HIS A 104 -2.37 -8.78 10.09
C HIS A 104 -2.62 -9.08 11.57
N GLY A 105 -3.76 -9.71 11.88
CA GLY A 105 -4.14 -10.15 13.23
C GLY A 105 -4.62 -9.03 14.15
N ARG A 106 -3.88 -7.91 14.25
CA ARG A 106 -4.28 -6.72 15.02
C ARG A 106 -3.73 -5.43 14.40
N PRO A 107 -4.41 -4.29 14.59
CA PRO A 107 -3.84 -2.99 14.24
C PRO A 107 -2.50 -2.74 14.93
N ILE A 108 -1.61 -2.01 14.27
CA ILE A 108 -0.31 -1.61 14.83
C ILE A 108 -0.25 -0.10 15.04
N GLN A 109 0.62 0.34 15.95
CA GLN A 109 0.96 1.75 16.08
C GLN A 109 2.03 2.11 15.03
N LEU A 110 1.90 3.31 14.46
CA LEU A 110 2.81 3.84 13.47
C LEU A 110 3.91 4.66 14.14
N ASP A 111 5.16 4.29 13.88
CA ASP A 111 6.33 5.09 14.29
C ASP A 111 6.55 6.29 13.36
N ASN A 112 6.22 6.13 12.08
CA ASN A 112 6.29 7.16 11.06
C ASN A 112 4.91 7.34 10.39
N ARG A 113 4.49 8.60 10.26
CA ARG A 113 3.15 8.98 9.81
C ARG A 113 3.10 9.39 8.33
N ILE A 114 4.11 9.05 7.55
CA ILE A 114 4.07 9.16 6.10
C ILE A 114 3.49 7.86 5.52
N ALA A 115 2.35 7.97 4.83
CA ALA A 115 1.70 6.86 4.14
C ALA A 115 1.95 6.94 2.64
N LEU A 116 2.20 5.79 2.01
CA LEU A 116 2.12 5.66 0.56
C LEU A 116 0.82 4.95 0.18
N LYS A 117 -0.06 5.61 -0.57
CA LYS A 117 -1.23 4.98 -1.18
C LYS A 117 -0.93 4.54 -2.60
N LEU A 118 -1.17 3.28 -2.91
CA LEU A 118 -0.95 2.69 -4.22
C LEU A 118 -2.29 2.22 -4.82
N ASN A 119 -2.51 2.54 -6.09
CA ASN A 119 -3.56 1.94 -6.91
C ASN A 119 -3.04 1.69 -8.34
N HIS A 120 -3.49 0.60 -8.97
CA HIS A 120 -3.20 0.32 -10.36
C HIS A 120 -4.42 -0.28 -11.06
N ALA A 121 -4.41 -0.27 -12.40
CA ALA A 121 -5.51 -0.78 -13.21
C ALA A 121 -5.03 -1.79 -14.26
N PRO A 122 -5.91 -2.69 -14.76
CA PRO A 122 -5.55 -3.71 -15.76
C PRO A 122 -4.94 -3.15 -17.06
N LEU A 123 -5.24 -1.89 -17.39
CA LEU A 123 -4.69 -1.20 -18.58
C LEU A 123 -3.27 -0.65 -18.38
N GLY A 124 -2.61 -1.01 -17.28
CA GLY A 124 -1.22 -0.63 -17.01
C GLY A 124 -1.03 0.74 -16.36
N GLN A 125 -2.12 1.39 -15.91
CA GLN A 125 -2.03 2.60 -15.10
C GLN A 125 -1.58 2.25 -13.69
N SER A 126 -0.64 3.01 -13.13
CA SER A 126 -0.18 2.88 -11.74
C SER A 126 0.00 4.26 -11.15
N VAL A 127 -0.56 4.47 -9.96
CA VAL A 127 -0.54 5.75 -9.25
C VAL A 127 -0.07 5.49 -7.82
N ALA A 128 0.93 6.24 -7.39
CA ALA A 128 1.38 6.28 -6.00
C ALA A 128 1.24 7.71 -5.48
N MET A 129 0.74 7.85 -4.25
CA MET A 129 0.58 9.14 -3.58
C MET A 129 1.15 9.05 -2.17
N LEU A 130 1.94 10.06 -1.79
CA LEU A 130 2.44 10.20 -0.43
C LEU A 130 1.51 11.14 0.35
N LEU A 131 1.15 10.72 1.55
CA LEU A 131 0.34 11.48 2.51
C LEU A 131 1.15 11.61 3.79
N GLY A 132 1.12 12.77 4.42
CA GLY A 132 1.79 13.02 5.69
C GLY A 132 1.00 14.01 6.55
N PRO A 133 1.40 14.18 7.82
CA PRO A 133 0.90 15.28 8.62
C PRO A 133 1.25 16.64 7.98
N PRO A 134 0.49 17.71 8.28
CA PRO A 134 0.80 19.06 7.83
C PRO A 134 2.14 19.57 8.40
#